data_AF-A0A2K3JLG6-F1
#
_entry.id   AF-A0A2K3JLG6-F1
#
_cell.length_a   1.000
_cell.length_b   1.000
_cell.length_c   1.000
_cell.angle_alpha   90.00
_cell.angle_beta   90.00
_cell.angle_gamma   90.00
#
_symmetry.space_group_name_H-M   'P 1'
#
loop_
_entity.id
_entity.type
_entity.pdbx_description
1 polymer ?
#
loop_
_entity_poly.entity_id
_entity_poly.type
_entity_poly.pdbx_seq_one_letter_code
_entity_poly.pdbx_strand_id
1 'polypeptide(L)' 'METIRLVTGIPNHNKRSMYQIDVKCAFLNGPLDEEVYVAQPPGFSLKGQESKVYKLRKALYGIKQDPRAWNKRIDKFL' A
#
# COMPACT_ATOMS: atom_id res chain seq x y z
N MET A 1 -16.85 -12.95 10.98
CA MET A 1 -17.27 -12.44 9.66
C MET A 1 -16.15 -11.60 9.10
N GLU A 2 -15.69 -11.88 7.88
CA GLU A 2 -14.71 -11.06 7.18
C GLU A 2 -15.34 -9.70 6.82
N THR A 3 -14.71 -8.58 7.22
CA THR A 3 -15.25 -7.21 7.15
C THR A 3 -15.81 -6.84 5.77
N ILE A 4 -15.20 -7.33 4.68
CA ILE A 4 -15.66 -7.11 3.30
C ILE A 4 -17.06 -7.67 3.05
N ARG A 5 -17.39 -8.85 3.58
CA ARG A 5 -18.71 -9.47 3.39
C ARG A 5 -19.82 -8.67 4.06
N LEU A 6 -19.50 -8.02 5.18
CA LEU A 6 -20.44 -7.11 5.85
C LEU A 6 -20.62 -5.82 5.05
N VAL A 7 -19.51 -5.22 4.60
CA VAL A 7 -19.50 -4.00 3.79
C VAL A 7 -20.26 -4.18 2.48
N THR A 8 -20.23 -5.37 1.85
CA THR A 8 -21.01 -5.65 0.63
C THR A 8 -22.41 -6.17 0.92
N GLY A 9 -22.60 -6.93 2.00
CA GLY A 9 -23.89 -7.53 2.36
C GLY A 9 -24.94 -6.51 2.78
N ILE A 10 -24.58 -5.50 3.59
CA ILE A 10 -25.53 -4.50 4.09
C ILE A 10 -26.12 -3.64 2.95
N PRO A 11 -25.32 -3.04 2.04
CA PRO A 11 -25.87 -2.29 0.92
C PRO A 11 -26.75 -3.15 0.01
N ASN A 12 -26.34 -4.40 -0.25
CA ASN A 12 -27.11 -5.32 -1.08
C ASN A 12 -28.47 -5.65 -0.46
N HIS A 13 -28.51 -5.94 0.85
CA HIS A 13 -29.77 -6.14 1.58
C HIS A 13 -30.67 -4.90 1.51
N ASN A 14 -30.08 -3.71 1.62
CA ASN A 14 -30.80 -2.44 1.59
C ASN A 14 -31.07 -1.91 0.17
N LYS A 15 -30.80 -2.70 -0.89
CA LYS A 15 -30.93 -2.30 -2.31
C LYS A 15 -30.21 -0.99 -2.67
N ARG A 16 -29.08 -0.71 -2.01
CA ARG A 16 -28.26 0.47 -2.28
C ARG A 16 -27.24 0.18 -3.39
N SER A 17 -27.01 1.15 -4.26
CA SER A 17 -25.97 1.06 -5.29
C SER A 17 -24.58 1.01 -4.66
N MET A 18 -23.71 0.14 -5.19
CA MET A 18 -22.31 0.04 -4.79
C MET A 18 -21.42 0.40 -5.97
N TYR A 19 -20.29 1.03 -5.66
CA TYR A 19 -19.27 1.41 -6.63
C TYR A 19 -17.92 0.87 -6.17
N GLN A 20 -17.18 0.28 -7.09
CA GLN A 20 -15.82 -0.18 -6.87
C GLN A 20 -14.88 0.71 -7.68
N ILE A 21 -13.78 1.14 -7.05
CA ILE A 21 -12.76 1.95 -7.69
C ILE A 21 -11.43 1.23 -7.52
N ASP A 22 -10.72 1.02 -8.63
CA ASP A 22 -9.34 0.55 -8.62
C ASP A 22 -8.40 1.76 -8.77
N VAL A 23 -7.49 1.93 -7.82
CA VAL A 23 -6.60 3.09 -7.74
C VAL A 23 -5.23 2.70 -8.27
N LYS A 24 -4.85 3.30 -9.40
CA LYS A 24 -3.53 3.09 -10.00
C LYS A 24 -2.43 3.49 -9.02
N CYS A 25 -1.45 2.61 -8.84
CA CYS A 25 -0.29 2.83 -7.98
C CYS A 25 -0.65 3.24 -6.54
N ALA A 26 -1.75 2.72 -5.98
CA ALA A 26 -2.25 3.04 -4.63
C ALA A 26 -1.15 3.05 -3.57
N PHE A 27 -0.26 2.05 -3.58
CA PHE A 27 0.81 1.92 -2.58
C PHE A 27 1.88 3.02 -2.68
N LEU A 28 2.15 3.56 -3.87
CA LEU A 28 3.07 4.69 -4.04
C LEU A 28 2.52 6.00 -3.45
N ASN A 29 1.24 6.04 -3.09
CA ASN A 29 0.59 7.19 -2.46
C ASN A 29 0.53 7.07 -0.93
N GLY A 30 0.85 5.90 -0.36
CA GLY A 30 0.95 5.68 1.08
C GLY A 30 2.33 6.08 1.61
N PRO A 31 2.44 7.08 2.52
CA PRO A 31 3.68 7.29 3.25
C PRO A 31 3.94 6.11 4.18
N LEU A 32 5.22 5.74 4.36
CA LEU A 32 5.63 4.74 5.33
C LEU A 32 5.87 5.42 6.69
N ASP A 33 5.15 4.96 7.72
CA ASP A 33 5.38 5.40 9.10
C ASP A 33 6.70 4.83 9.67
N GLU A 34 7.16 3.71 9.10
CA GLU A 34 8.35 2.97 9.51
C GLU A 34 9.52 3.22 8.55
N GLU A 35 10.75 3.15 9.06
CA GLU A 35 11.94 3.17 8.21
C GLU A 35 12.16 1.78 7.59
N VAL A 36 11.88 1.68 6.29
CA VAL A 36 12.09 0.45 5.53
C VAL A 36 13.32 0.60 4.64
N TYR A 37 14.22 -0.37 4.74
CA TYR A 37 15.40 -0.49 3.88
C TYR A 37 15.30 -1.73 3.01
N VAL A 38 15.74 -1.61 1.77
CA VAL A 38 15.79 -2.73 0.81
C VAL A 38 17.19 -2.89 0.24
N ALA A 39 17.53 -4.12 -0.12
CA ALA A 39 18.76 -4.41 -0.86
C ALA A 39 18.75 -3.65 -2.20
N GLN A 40 19.93 -3.41 -2.74
CA GLN A 40 20.05 -2.74 -4.03
C GLN A 40 19.44 -3.60 -5.14
N PRO A 41 18.54 -3.05 -5.96
CA PRO A 41 17.97 -3.81 -7.05
C PRO A 41 19.05 -4.11 -8.11
N PRO A 42 18.93 -5.23 -8.84
CA PRO A 42 19.83 -5.55 -9.94
C PRO A 42 19.93 -4.38 -10.93
N GLY A 43 21.15 -4.01 -11.30
CA GLY A 43 21.42 -2.90 -12.22
C GLY A 43 21.55 -1.51 -11.56
N PHE A 44 21.27 -1.38 -10.25
CA PHE A 44 21.50 -0.13 -9.50
C PHE A 44 22.73 -0.18 -8.58
N SER A 45 23.33 -1.35 -8.40
CA SER A 45 24.53 -1.52 -7.59
C SER A 45 25.72 -0.74 -8.17
N LEU A 46 26.26 0.20 -7.40
CA LEU A 46 27.45 0.96 -7.76
C LEU A 46 28.72 0.27 -7.26
N LYS A 47 29.76 0.27 -8.09
CA LYS A 47 31.06 -0.31 -7.74
C LYS A 47 31.65 0.36 -6.49
N GLY A 48 32.03 -0.43 -5.50
CA GLY A 48 32.53 0.04 -4.19
C GLY A 48 31.42 0.46 -3.21
N GLN A 49 30.15 0.28 -3.56
CA GLN A 49 29.00 0.55 -2.68
C GLN A 49 28.08 -0.65 -2.56
N GLU A 50 28.53 -1.86 -2.89
CA GLU A 50 27.72 -3.06 -3.00
C GLU A 50 27.03 -3.44 -1.68
N SER A 51 27.60 -3.05 -0.54
CA SER A 51 27.05 -3.30 0.80
C SER A 51 25.98 -2.28 1.25
N LYS A 52 25.72 -1.22 0.47
CA LYS A 52 24.70 -0.23 0.83
C LYS A 52 23.29 -0.78 0.63
N VAL A 53 22.33 -0.10 1.26
CA VAL A 53 20.89 -0.36 1.16
C VAL A 53 20.15 0.92 0.79
N TYR A 54 18.98 0.79 0.17
CA TYR A 54 18.12 1.93 -0.14
C TYR A 54 17.03 2.09 0.90
N LYS A 55 16.83 3.33 1.38
CA LYS A 55 15.69 3.68 2.21
C LYS A 55 14.47 3.98 1.32
N LEU A 56 13.37 3.28 1.56
CA LEU A 56 12.11 3.55 0.89
C LEU A 56 11.48 4.83 1.46
N ARG A 57 11.14 5.77 0.56
CA ARG A 57 10.37 6.98 0.93
C ARG A 57 8.86 6.80 0.79
N LYS A 58 8.43 5.77 0.06
CA LYS A 58 7.05 5.44 -0.27
C LYS A 58 6.87 3.94 -0.16
N ALA A 59 5.63 3.52 0.14
CA ALA A 59 5.29 2.10 0.14
C ALA A 59 5.51 1.51 -1.26
N LEU A 60 6.04 0.30 -1.35
CA LEU A 60 6.43 -0.36 -2.59
C LEU A 60 5.80 -1.75 -2.64
N TYR A 61 5.04 -2.02 -3.70
CA TYR A 61 4.30 -3.28 -3.87
C TYR A 61 5.05 -4.52 -3.37
N GLY A 62 4.42 -5.24 -2.44
CA GLY A 62 4.90 -6.52 -1.93
C GLY A 62 5.54 -6.44 -0.55
N ILE A 63 5.65 -5.25 0.05
CA ILE A 63 6.01 -5.14 1.48
C ILE A 63 4.74 -5.26 2.34
N LYS A 64 4.88 -5.87 3.52
CA LYS A 64 3.75 -6.17 4.41
C LYS A 64 3.00 -4.90 4.86
N GLN A 65 3.67 -3.76 4.87
CA GLN A 65 3.14 -2.48 5.31
C GLN A 65 2.27 -1.78 4.26
N ASP A 66 2.38 -2.11 2.97
CA ASP A 66 1.72 -1.34 1.89
C ASP A 66 0.21 -1.20 2.06
N PRO A 67 -0.55 -2.29 2.31
CA PRO A 67 -2.01 -2.19 2.37
C PRO A 67 -2.45 -1.34 3.56
N ARG A 68 -1.71 -1.40 4.67
CA ARG A 68 -1.99 -0.62 5.87
C ARG A 68 -1.65 0.86 5.68
N ALA A 69 -0.50 1.17 5.07
CA ALA A 69 -0.10 2.55 4.77
C ALA A 69 -1.11 3.22 3.84
N TRP A 70 -1.59 2.50 2.81
CA TRP A 70 -2.63 2.99 1.92
C TRP A 70 -3.97 3.18 2.64
N ASN A 71 -4.42 2.21 3.44
CA ASN A 71 -5.67 2.32 4.18
C ASN A 71 -5.68 3.54 5.12
N LYS A 72 -4.59 3.76 5.87
CA LYS A 72 -4.43 4.95 6.73
C LYS A 72 -4.44 6.25 5.93
N ARG A 73 -3.88 6.26 4.72
CA ARG A 73 -3.83 7.46 3.86
C ARG A 73 -5.23 7.85 3.39
N ILE A 74 -6.03 6.88 2.96
CA ILE A 74 -7.42 7.11 2.52
C ILE A 74 -8.30 7.51 3.71
N ASP A 75 -8.17 6.82 4.84
CA ASP A 75 -8.93 7.14 6.07
C ASP A 75 -8.67 8.55 6.60
N LYS A 76 -7.44 9.08 6.45
CA LYS A 76 -7.12 10.47 6.80
C LYS A 76 -7.57 11.50 5.76
N PHE A 77 -7.80 11.08 4.52
CA PHE A 77 -8.15 11.98 3.42
C PHE A 77 -9.67 12.17 3.28
N LEU A 78 -10.43 11.10 3.54
CA LEU A 78 -11.89 11.11 3.61
C LEU A 78 -12.37 11.73 4.93
#